data_AF-A0A2V9B0Z3-F1
#
_entry.id   AF-A0A2V9B0Z3-F1
#
_cell.length_a   1.000
_cell.length_b   1.000
_cell.length_c   1.000
_cell.angle_alpha   90.00
_cell.angle_beta   90.00
_cell.angle_gamma   90.00
#
_symmetry.space_group_name_H-M   'P 1'
#
loop_
_entity.id
_entity.type
_entity.pdbx_description
1 polymer ?
#
loop_
_entity_poly.entity_id
_entity_poly.type
_entity_poly.pdbx_seq_one_letter_code
_entity_poly.pdbx_strand_id
1 'polypeptide(L)'
;MDPYPTAETWTATPGAVAPADGNAGSAVAAVFRPRDFSGGSLPESEAHKTPPSEEGGYTAADLGVNNERLEELKPKLVLALRDLVRQYREEGVVARRHEIRRIRQARLFWQGLQYAWWNPNDMNWHLPFEQRFSDDRELEEMPRYQFVTNFYQGFGLSFIALLSQDVPSVRFYPQSAQSLEDISAARAASDVATLIEQNNHVEHLLTAIGYFLWTDGKLGGYVRYVADGQRFGFHDENILEAIEIPLGEDAYVCPSCGKETPVRNSESAANAANADGAASVGARYIVPLQEPTCPQCGAELSSADLRRAERVTVPRVVATRRVPNGQEVI
;
A
#
# COMPACT_ATOMS: atom_id res chain seq x y z
N MET A 1 -17.37 -13.75 -32.20
CA MET A 1 -17.41 -13.27 -30.81
C MET A 1 -16.83 -14.38 -29.97
N ASP A 2 -15.63 -14.13 -29.47
CA ASP A 2 -15.05 -14.77 -28.29
C ASP A 2 -13.89 -13.86 -27.87
N PRO A 3 -14.11 -12.90 -26.96
CA PRO A 3 -13.03 -12.14 -26.37
C PRO A 3 -12.51 -12.86 -25.12
N TYR A 4 -11.19 -12.95 -25.02
CA TYR A 4 -10.36 -13.42 -23.90
C TYR A 4 -9.87 -14.88 -23.94
N PRO A 5 -8.58 -15.09 -24.29
CA PRO A 5 -7.89 -16.34 -24.04
C PRO A 5 -7.52 -16.45 -22.55
N THR A 6 -7.77 -17.66 -22.04
CA THR A 6 -7.22 -18.36 -20.86
C THR A 6 -6.23 -17.63 -19.95
N ALA A 7 -6.61 -17.56 -18.68
CA ALA A 7 -5.75 -17.29 -17.53
C ALA A 7 -4.44 -18.11 -17.59
N GLU A 8 -3.31 -17.40 -17.59
CA GLU A 8 -2.03 -17.99 -17.22
C GLU A 8 -2.08 -18.35 -15.73
N THR A 9 -2.13 -19.64 -15.44
CA THR A 9 -1.83 -20.17 -14.11
C THR A 9 -0.37 -19.87 -13.79
N TRP A 10 -0.15 -18.79 -13.04
CA TRP A 10 1.18 -18.35 -12.63
C TRP A 10 1.79 -19.37 -11.66
N THR A 11 2.60 -20.28 -12.20
CA THR A 11 3.42 -21.22 -11.45
C THR A 11 4.80 -20.60 -11.25
N ALA A 12 4.87 -19.52 -10.49
CA ALA A 12 6.14 -18.89 -10.17
C ALA A 12 6.91 -19.76 -9.16
N THR A 13 8.08 -20.26 -9.57
CA THR A 13 9.14 -20.76 -8.70
C THR A 13 9.46 -19.74 -7.59
N PRO A 14 9.78 -20.19 -6.36
CA PRO A 14 10.09 -19.28 -5.26
C PRO A 14 11.32 -18.42 -5.63
N GLY A 15 11.10 -17.11 -5.81
CA GLY A 15 12.15 -16.12 -6.14
C GLY A 15 11.88 -15.23 -7.37
N ALA A 16 10.77 -15.39 -8.08
CA ALA A 16 10.39 -14.46 -9.14
C ALA A 16 9.75 -13.19 -8.55
N VAL A 17 10.39 -12.04 -8.76
CA VAL A 17 9.83 -10.72 -8.43
C VAL A 17 8.76 -10.38 -9.48
N ALA A 18 7.53 -10.17 -9.03
CA ALA A 18 6.42 -9.74 -9.89
C ALA A 18 6.65 -8.30 -10.42
N PRO A 19 6.16 -7.95 -11.62
CA PRO A 19 6.33 -6.62 -12.20
C PRO A 19 5.70 -5.52 -11.32
N ALA A 20 6.40 -4.38 -11.22
CA ALA A 20 6.14 -3.27 -10.31
C ALA A 20 5.09 -2.27 -10.86
N ASP A 21 4.06 -2.75 -11.54
CA ASP A 21 3.01 -1.88 -12.08
C ASP A 21 1.82 -1.84 -11.13
N GLY A 22 1.61 -0.71 -10.45
CA GLY A 22 0.38 -0.51 -9.69
C GLY A 22 0.31 0.63 -8.68
N ASN A 23 1.41 1.33 -8.36
CA ASN A 23 1.36 2.40 -7.35
C ASN A 23 1.00 3.76 -7.97
N ALA A 24 -0.21 3.88 -8.53
CA ALA A 24 -0.80 5.16 -8.88
C ALA A 24 -1.42 5.78 -7.63
N GLY A 25 -0.83 6.88 -7.16
CA GLY A 25 -1.11 7.48 -5.86
C GLY A 25 -2.55 7.94 -5.62
N SER A 26 -2.94 7.86 -4.36
CA SER A 26 -3.89 8.78 -3.74
C SER A 26 -3.18 9.44 -2.56
N ALA A 27 -3.18 10.77 -2.55
CA ALA A 27 -2.55 11.58 -1.52
C ALA A 27 -3.28 11.36 -0.19
N VAL A 28 -2.73 10.51 0.68
CA VAL A 28 -3.15 10.46 2.08
C VAL A 28 -2.65 11.74 2.74
N ALA A 29 -3.60 12.56 3.17
CA ALA A 29 -3.39 13.80 3.88
C ALA A 29 -2.39 13.61 5.03
N ALA A 30 -1.43 14.53 5.13
CA ALA A 30 -0.57 14.69 6.28
C ALA A 30 -1.44 15.00 7.51
N VAL A 31 -1.76 13.96 8.29
CA VAL A 31 -2.51 14.07 9.53
C VAL A 31 -1.54 13.86 10.69
N PHE A 32 -1.48 14.89 11.55
CA PHE A 32 -0.78 14.99 12.84
C PHE A 32 0.76 15.14 12.82
N ARG A 33 1.23 16.39 12.76
CA ARG A 33 2.42 16.84 13.50
C ARG A 33 1.93 17.56 14.76
N PRO A 34 2.26 17.11 15.99
CA PRO A 34 1.97 17.90 17.17
C PRO A 34 2.83 19.16 17.18
N ARG A 35 2.17 20.29 17.45
CA ARG A 35 2.74 21.63 17.58
C ARG A 35 3.27 21.80 19.02
N ASP A 36 4.44 22.42 19.12
CA ASP A 36 4.99 23.13 20.28
C ASP A 36 5.19 22.37 21.61
N PHE A 37 6.40 21.82 21.78
CA PHE A 37 7.03 21.70 23.10
C PHE A 37 8.30 22.56 23.12
N SER A 38 8.14 23.79 23.62
CA SER A 38 9.22 24.67 24.04
C SER A 38 9.70 24.26 25.44
N GLY A 39 10.99 23.93 25.59
CA GLY A 39 11.66 23.89 26.89
C GLY A 39 12.38 22.58 27.19
N GLY A 40 13.62 22.46 26.76
CA GLY A 40 14.51 21.35 27.12
C GLY A 40 15.81 21.41 26.34
N SER A 41 16.80 22.12 26.86
CA SER A 41 18.14 22.26 26.28
C SER A 41 18.85 20.90 26.18
N LEU A 42 19.08 20.41 24.96
CA LEU A 42 20.08 19.39 24.66
C LEU A 42 21.39 20.10 24.27
N PRO A 43 22.56 19.53 24.64
CA PRO A 43 23.84 20.20 24.48
C PRO A 43 24.20 20.34 23.00
N GLU A 44 24.75 21.50 22.64
CA GLU A 44 25.33 21.82 21.34
C GLU A 44 26.33 20.73 20.93
N SER A 45 25.95 19.90 19.96
CA SER A 45 26.93 19.18 19.15
C SER A 45 27.53 20.20 18.19
N GLU A 46 28.82 20.46 18.38
CA GLU A 46 29.61 21.34 17.52
C GLU A 46 29.37 21.00 16.05
N ALA A 47 28.86 21.99 15.32
CA ALA A 47 28.68 21.94 13.89
C ALA A 47 30.04 21.74 13.22
N HIS A 48 30.39 20.48 12.96
CA HIS A 48 31.35 20.15 11.93
C HIS A 48 30.79 20.70 10.61
N LYS A 49 31.32 21.85 10.19
CA LYS A 49 31.11 22.42 8.86
C LYS A 49 31.58 21.40 7.84
N THR A 50 30.65 20.61 7.31
CA THR A 50 30.85 19.93 6.04
C THR A 50 31.09 21.00 4.97
N PRO A 51 32.01 20.77 4.02
CA PRO A 51 32.21 21.70 2.92
C PRO A 51 30.91 21.85 2.12
N PRO A 52 30.65 23.02 1.52
CA PRO A 52 29.41 23.27 0.79
C PRO A 52 29.37 22.31 -0.40
N SER A 53 28.43 21.36 -0.38
CA SER A 53 28.13 20.58 -1.57
C SER A 53 27.50 21.52 -2.59
N GLU A 54 28.19 21.76 -3.70
CA GLU A 54 27.73 22.59 -4.84
C GLU A 54 26.49 22.04 -5.56
N GLU A 55 25.85 20.98 -5.05
CA GLU A 55 24.64 20.42 -5.62
C GLU A 55 23.43 20.95 -4.86
N GLY A 56 22.61 21.75 -5.56
CA GLY A 56 21.34 22.28 -5.04
C GLY A 56 20.52 21.21 -4.32
N GLY A 57 20.01 21.57 -3.13
CA GLY A 57 19.20 20.68 -2.32
C GLY A 57 17.89 20.34 -3.02
N TYR A 58 17.74 19.08 -3.41
CA TYR A 58 16.46 18.55 -3.90
C TYR A 58 15.52 18.37 -2.71
N THR A 59 14.26 18.75 -2.85
CA THR A 59 13.26 18.52 -1.82
C THR A 59 12.74 17.09 -1.90
N ALA A 60 12.24 16.52 -0.80
CA ALA A 60 11.66 15.17 -0.78
C ALA A 60 10.53 14.98 -1.81
N ALA A 61 9.89 16.07 -2.24
CA ALA A 61 8.87 16.04 -3.29
C ALA A 61 9.45 15.72 -4.69
N ASP A 62 10.71 16.11 -4.96
CA ASP A 62 11.35 15.94 -6.28
C ASP A 62 11.79 14.49 -6.53
N LEU A 63 12.04 13.74 -5.46
CA LEU A 63 12.55 12.36 -5.46
C LEU A 63 11.42 11.31 -5.65
N GLY A 64 10.16 11.70 -5.44
CA GLY A 64 9.01 10.78 -5.45
C GLY A 64 8.81 10.05 -4.12
N VAL A 65 7.66 9.39 -3.95
CA VAL A 65 7.21 8.78 -2.68
C VAL A 65 8.21 7.78 -2.12
N ASN A 66 8.90 7.01 -2.98
CA ASN A 66 9.91 6.03 -2.60
C ASN A 66 11.30 6.32 -3.18
N ASN A 67 11.63 7.58 -3.44
CA ASN A 67 12.90 7.97 -4.08
C ASN A 67 13.13 7.36 -5.47
N GLU A 68 12.06 7.04 -6.20
CA GLU A 68 12.11 6.36 -7.51
C GLU A 68 12.90 7.17 -8.54
N ARG A 69 12.91 8.50 -8.42
CA ARG A 69 13.62 9.42 -9.34
C ARG A 69 15.08 9.68 -8.96
N LEU A 70 15.56 9.08 -7.88
CA LEU A 70 16.93 9.30 -7.39
C LEU A 70 17.99 8.84 -8.40
N GLU A 71 17.72 7.78 -9.17
CA GLU A 71 18.61 7.29 -10.22
C GLU A 71 18.74 8.28 -11.40
N GLU A 72 17.65 8.97 -11.74
CA GLU A 72 17.63 9.96 -12.82
C GLU A 72 18.30 11.28 -12.40
N LEU A 73 18.02 11.74 -11.18
CA LEU A 73 18.49 13.03 -10.68
C LEU A 73 19.96 13.00 -10.22
N LYS A 74 20.40 11.90 -9.58
CA LYS A 74 21.77 11.76 -9.04
C LYS A 74 22.38 10.39 -9.38
N PRO A 75 22.71 10.13 -10.66
CA PRO A 75 23.26 8.83 -11.06
C PRO A 75 24.60 8.52 -10.38
N LYS A 76 25.44 9.53 -10.13
CA LYS A 76 26.74 9.34 -9.43
C LYS A 76 26.56 8.83 -8.00
N LEU A 77 25.58 9.35 -7.27
CA LEU A 77 25.31 8.95 -5.90
C LEU A 77 24.77 7.51 -5.86
N VAL A 78 23.86 7.16 -6.78
CA VAL A 78 23.34 5.78 -6.89
C VAL A 78 24.44 4.80 -7.25
N LEU A 79 25.33 5.14 -8.18
CA LEU A 79 26.48 4.31 -8.53
C LEU A 79 27.42 4.12 -7.33
N ALA A 80 27.74 5.19 -6.60
CA ALA A 80 28.57 5.09 -5.40
C ALA A 80 27.95 4.20 -4.31
N LEU A 81 26.63 4.31 -4.08
CA LEU A 81 25.91 3.41 -3.17
C LEU A 81 25.91 1.97 -3.67
N ARG A 82 25.72 1.73 -4.97
CA ARG A 82 25.78 0.39 -5.59
C ARG A 82 27.17 -0.23 -5.41
N ASP A 83 28.23 0.54 -5.61
CA ASP A 83 29.61 0.08 -5.45
C ASP A 83 29.95 -0.21 -3.99
N LEU A 84 29.49 0.62 -3.06
CA LEU A 84 29.62 0.35 -1.62
C LEU A 84 28.90 -0.96 -1.25
N VAL A 85 27.68 -1.17 -1.73
CA VAL A 85 26.95 -2.44 -1.52
C VAL A 85 27.70 -3.63 -2.13
N ARG A 86 28.31 -3.47 -3.31
CA ARG A 86 29.12 -4.51 -3.94
C ARG A 86 30.35 -4.83 -3.07
N GLN A 87 31.06 -3.82 -2.58
CA GLN A 87 32.23 -3.99 -1.72
C GLN A 87 31.88 -4.76 -0.44
N TYR A 88 30.82 -4.37 0.27
CA TYR A 88 30.36 -5.11 1.46
C TYR A 88 29.93 -6.55 1.15
N ARG A 89 29.36 -6.80 -0.04
CA ARG A 89 29.03 -8.16 -0.47
C ARG A 89 30.29 -8.99 -0.71
N GLU A 90 31.33 -8.39 -1.28
CA GLU A 90 32.61 -9.04 -1.60
C GLU A 90 33.40 -9.46 -0.35
N GLU A 91 33.41 -8.61 0.69
CA GLU A 91 34.06 -8.89 1.97
C GLU A 91 33.59 -10.21 2.61
N GLY A 92 32.29 -10.53 2.45
CA GLY A 92 31.66 -11.72 3.03
C GLY A 92 31.62 -12.97 2.14
N VAL A 93 32.19 -12.95 0.93
CA VAL A 93 31.95 -14.02 -0.08
C VAL A 93 32.38 -15.40 0.40
N VAL A 94 33.52 -15.52 1.08
CA VAL A 94 34.04 -16.83 1.52
C VAL A 94 33.14 -17.42 2.61
N ALA A 95 32.76 -16.63 3.61
CA ALA A 95 31.83 -17.03 4.66
C ALA A 95 30.47 -17.43 4.06
N ARG A 96 29.96 -16.63 3.11
CA ARG A 96 28.72 -16.92 2.40
C ARG A 96 28.78 -18.21 1.59
N ARG A 97 29.91 -18.54 0.96
CA ARG A 97 30.10 -19.81 0.24
C ARG A 97 30.08 -21.02 1.18
N HIS A 98 30.68 -20.91 2.36
CA HIS A 98 30.57 -21.98 3.38
C HIS A 98 29.12 -22.14 3.86
N GLU A 99 28.43 -21.03 4.09
CA GLU A 99 27.03 -21.02 4.46
C GLU A 99 26.16 -21.70 3.40
N ILE A 100 26.24 -21.27 2.13
CA ILE A 100 25.48 -21.86 1.01
C ILE A 100 25.74 -23.36 0.89
N ARG A 101 26.99 -23.81 1.09
CA ARG A 101 27.32 -25.24 1.06
C ARG A 101 26.60 -26.01 2.15
N ARG A 102 26.62 -25.52 3.40
CA ARG A 102 25.91 -26.16 4.52
C ARG A 102 24.41 -26.22 4.26
N ILE A 103 23.83 -25.12 3.79
CA ILE A 103 22.40 -25.04 3.44
C ILE A 103 22.04 -26.04 2.34
N ARG A 104 22.84 -26.10 1.27
CA ARG A 104 22.59 -27.02 0.17
C ARG A 104 22.67 -28.48 0.63
N GLN A 105 23.64 -28.82 1.48
CA GLN A 105 23.75 -30.14 2.07
C GLN A 105 22.50 -30.52 2.89
N ALA A 106 22.05 -29.61 3.75
CA ALA A 106 20.84 -29.81 4.57
C ALA A 106 19.58 -30.03 3.71
N ARG A 107 19.43 -29.27 2.61
CA ARG A 107 18.33 -29.45 1.65
C ARG A 107 18.41 -30.79 0.89
N LEU A 108 19.61 -31.24 0.53
CA LEU A 108 19.81 -32.57 -0.06
C LEU A 108 19.43 -33.68 0.94
N PHE A 109 19.79 -33.53 2.22
CA PHE A 109 19.40 -34.45 3.28
C PHE A 109 17.88 -34.48 3.49
N TRP A 110 17.22 -33.33 3.42
CA TRP A 110 15.76 -33.24 3.46
C TRP A 110 15.10 -34.07 2.35
N GLN A 111 15.68 -34.05 1.14
CA GLN A 111 15.23 -34.86 0.00
C GLN A 111 15.60 -36.35 0.11
N GLY A 112 16.34 -36.76 1.16
CA GLY A 112 16.81 -38.13 1.37
C GLY A 112 18.15 -38.45 0.70
N LEU A 113 18.80 -37.47 0.06
CA LEU A 113 20.11 -37.63 -0.59
C LEU A 113 21.24 -37.40 0.42
N GLN A 114 21.51 -38.41 1.24
CA GLN A 114 22.47 -38.28 2.35
C GLN A 114 23.95 -38.50 1.96
N TYR A 115 24.21 -39.25 0.89
CA TYR A 115 25.57 -39.58 0.47
C TYR A 115 26.16 -38.61 -0.55
N ALA A 116 25.57 -37.41 -0.70
CA ALA A 116 26.13 -36.38 -1.57
C ALA A 116 27.44 -35.83 -0.98
N TRP A 117 28.45 -35.63 -1.82
CA TRP A 117 29.71 -34.98 -1.41
C TRP A 117 29.98 -33.74 -2.26
N TRP A 118 30.77 -32.83 -1.68
CA TRP A 118 31.20 -31.60 -2.34
C TRP A 118 32.54 -31.82 -3.03
N ASN A 119 32.62 -31.54 -4.33
CA ASN A 119 33.89 -31.48 -5.05
C ASN A 119 34.40 -30.02 -5.07
N PRO A 120 35.54 -29.70 -4.43
CA PRO A 120 36.09 -28.34 -4.43
C PRO A 120 36.60 -27.87 -5.79
N ASN A 121 36.90 -28.79 -6.72
CA ASN A 121 37.41 -28.44 -8.04
C ASN A 121 36.28 -27.97 -8.98
N ASP A 122 35.18 -28.72 -9.00
CA ASP A 122 34.03 -28.43 -9.88
C ASP A 122 33.03 -27.46 -9.24
N MET A 123 33.23 -27.11 -7.96
CA MET A 123 32.33 -26.29 -7.15
C MET A 123 30.87 -26.79 -7.20
N ASN A 124 30.69 -28.11 -7.22
CA ASN A 124 29.38 -28.75 -7.31
C ASN A 124 29.23 -29.94 -6.34
N TRP A 125 27.98 -30.30 -6.05
CA TRP A 125 27.62 -31.50 -5.31
C TRP A 125 27.48 -32.68 -6.27
N HIS A 126 28.11 -33.79 -5.94
CA HIS A 126 27.99 -35.04 -6.68
C HIS A 126 27.25 -36.10 -5.89
N LEU A 127 26.58 -36.99 -6.63
CA LEU A 127 25.90 -38.14 -6.08
C LEU A 127 26.71 -39.42 -6.37
N PRO A 128 26.66 -40.44 -5.47
CA PRO A 128 27.40 -41.70 -5.63
C PRO A 128 27.21 -42.40 -6.98
N PHE A 129 26.05 -42.22 -7.61
CA PHE A 129 25.65 -42.96 -8.80
C PHE A 129 25.78 -42.15 -10.09
N GLU A 130 26.40 -40.96 -10.05
CA GLU A 130 26.53 -40.09 -11.22
C GLU A 130 27.69 -40.51 -12.15
N GLN A 131 28.66 -41.25 -11.62
CA GLN A 131 29.73 -41.86 -12.43
C GLN A 131 29.20 -43.09 -13.17
N ARG A 132 29.13 -42.99 -14.50
CA ARG A 132 28.88 -44.14 -15.37
C ARG A 132 30.12 -45.03 -15.37
N PHE A 133 30.14 -46.05 -14.52
CA PHE A 133 31.11 -47.13 -14.64
C PHE A 133 30.80 -47.90 -15.92
N SER A 134 31.80 -48.05 -16.80
CA SER A 134 31.69 -48.81 -18.05
C SER A 134 31.86 -50.31 -17.85
N ASP A 135 32.19 -50.75 -16.62
CA ASP A 135 32.47 -52.14 -16.29
C ASP A 135 31.45 -52.65 -15.27
N ASP A 136 30.55 -53.55 -15.72
CA ASP A 136 29.42 -54.08 -14.94
C ASP A 136 29.88 -54.87 -13.69
N ARG A 137 31.14 -55.31 -13.65
CA ARG A 137 31.71 -56.10 -12.53
C ARG A 137 32.05 -55.25 -11.30
N GLU A 138 32.42 -53.99 -11.48
CA GLU A 138 32.70 -53.07 -10.37
C GLU A 138 31.41 -52.54 -9.71
N LEU A 139 30.30 -52.57 -10.45
CA LEU A 139 28.95 -52.21 -9.98
C LEU A 139 28.30 -53.26 -9.04
N GLU A 140 28.79 -54.50 -9.04
CA GLU A 140 28.34 -55.56 -8.14
C GLU A 140 29.09 -55.58 -6.80
N GLU A 141 30.33 -55.08 -6.77
CA GLU A 141 31.20 -55.13 -5.59
C GLU A 141 31.18 -53.84 -4.75
N MET A 142 30.65 -52.73 -5.30
CA MET A 142 30.45 -51.51 -4.51
C MET A 142 29.35 -51.70 -3.46
N PRO A 143 29.59 -51.33 -2.18
CA PRO A 143 28.56 -51.36 -1.15
C PRO A 143 27.43 -50.41 -1.58
N ARG A 144 26.34 -50.99 -2.09
CA ARG A 144 25.18 -50.22 -2.52
C ARG A 144 24.59 -49.57 -1.29
N TYR A 145 24.82 -48.27 -1.15
CA TYR A 145 24.10 -47.39 -0.23
C TYR A 145 22.62 -47.24 -0.65
N GLN A 146 21.95 -48.37 -0.88
CA GLN A 146 20.63 -48.48 -1.52
C GLN A 146 19.51 -48.12 -0.56
N PHE A 147 19.79 -48.11 0.75
CA PHE A 147 18.83 -47.76 1.78
C PHE A 147 19.40 -46.63 2.64
N VAL A 148 18.72 -45.49 2.58
CA VAL A 148 18.94 -44.35 3.46
C VAL A 148 17.77 -44.30 4.43
N THR A 149 18.02 -44.52 5.72
CA THR A 149 17.03 -44.24 6.75
C THR A 149 17.04 -42.74 7.03
N ASN A 150 16.03 -42.01 6.54
CA ASN A 150 16.01 -40.55 6.63
C ASN A 150 15.58 -40.01 8.00
N PHE A 151 16.47 -40.12 8.99
CA PHE A 151 16.24 -39.53 10.32
C PHE A 151 16.16 -38.00 10.28
N TYR A 152 16.88 -37.36 9.36
CA TYR A 152 16.94 -35.90 9.26
C TYR A 152 15.56 -35.30 8.96
N GLN A 153 14.85 -35.87 7.97
CA GLN A 153 13.49 -35.43 7.66
C GLN A 153 12.51 -35.75 8.79
N GLY A 154 12.62 -36.93 9.42
CA GLY A 154 11.75 -37.29 10.54
C GLY A 154 11.86 -36.31 11.72
N PHE A 155 13.09 -35.99 12.14
CA PHE A 155 13.32 -35.01 13.20
C PHE A 155 12.90 -33.60 12.77
N GLY A 156 13.17 -33.20 11.53
CA GLY A 156 12.76 -31.88 11.07
C GLY A 156 11.25 -31.73 10.93
N LEU A 157 10.50 -32.76 10.54
CA LEU A 157 9.05 -32.75 10.59
C LEU A 157 8.53 -32.65 12.03
N SER A 158 9.17 -33.32 12.99
CA SER A 158 8.82 -33.18 14.42
C SER A 158 9.08 -31.76 14.93
N PHE A 159 10.15 -31.11 14.48
CA PHE A 159 10.47 -29.72 14.79
C PHE A 159 9.43 -28.76 14.20
N ILE A 160 9.10 -28.91 12.92
CA ILE A 160 8.07 -28.10 12.24
C ILE A 160 6.73 -28.26 12.96
N ALA A 161 6.36 -29.50 13.31
CA ALA A 161 5.12 -29.78 14.01
C ALA A 161 5.04 -29.15 15.41
N LEU A 162 6.17 -28.91 16.09
CA LEU A 162 6.20 -28.16 17.35
C LEU A 162 6.08 -26.66 17.11
N LEU A 163 6.80 -26.14 16.11
CA LEU A 163 6.86 -24.70 15.85
C LEU A 163 5.58 -24.16 15.20
N SER A 164 4.86 -24.98 14.44
CA SER A 164 3.62 -24.61 13.78
C SER A 164 2.35 -24.84 14.62
N GLN A 165 2.47 -25.21 15.90
CA GLN A 165 1.32 -25.44 16.77
C GLN A 165 0.56 -24.15 17.08
N ASP A 166 1.30 -23.11 17.47
CA ASP A 166 0.74 -21.85 17.92
C ASP A 166 1.34 -20.69 17.13
N VAL A 167 0.47 -19.81 16.61
CA VAL A 167 0.91 -18.55 15.99
C VAL A 167 1.31 -17.57 17.10
N PRO A 168 2.56 -17.11 17.17
CA PRO A 168 2.94 -16.08 18.13
C PRO A 168 2.27 -14.76 17.72
N SER A 169 1.28 -14.33 18.51
CA SER A 169 0.60 -13.04 18.28
C SER A 169 1.44 -11.88 18.86
N VAL A 170 1.48 -10.78 18.12
CA VAL A 170 2.12 -9.54 18.58
C VAL A 170 1.12 -8.77 19.45
N ARG A 171 1.56 -8.35 20.65
CA ARG A 171 0.78 -7.49 21.53
C ARG A 171 1.40 -6.11 21.62
N PHE A 172 0.63 -5.07 21.31
CA PHE A 172 1.05 -3.69 21.45
C PHE A 172 0.59 -3.15 22.80
N TYR A 173 1.55 -2.63 23.58
CA TYR A 173 1.28 -1.99 24.86
C TYR A 173 1.35 -0.47 24.72
N PRO A 174 0.47 0.29 25.40
CA PRO A 174 0.58 1.75 25.43
C PRO A 174 1.87 2.16 26.17
N GLN A 175 2.50 3.24 25.73
CA GLN A 175 3.68 3.80 26.40
C GLN A 175 3.32 4.35 27.78
N SER A 176 2.18 5.03 27.89
CA SER A 176 1.59 5.46 29.17
C SER A 176 0.17 4.93 29.33
N ALA A 177 -0.12 4.33 30.48
CA ALA A 177 -1.49 3.91 30.83
C ALA A 177 -2.39 5.07 31.28
N GLN A 178 -1.85 6.29 31.42
CA GLN A 178 -2.60 7.47 31.81
C GLN A 178 -3.11 8.29 30.62
N SER A 179 -2.51 8.09 29.44
CA SER A 179 -2.91 8.76 28.20
C SER A 179 -4.00 7.94 27.50
N LEU A 180 -5.16 8.56 27.25
CA LEU A 180 -6.23 7.93 26.47
C LEU A 180 -5.81 7.71 25.01
N GLU A 181 -5.00 8.63 24.46
CA GLU A 181 -4.49 8.57 23.09
C GLU A 181 -3.56 7.36 22.89
N ASP A 182 -2.70 7.08 23.87
CA ASP A 182 -1.79 5.92 23.79
C ASP A 182 -2.57 4.60 23.88
N ILE A 183 -3.63 4.56 24.70
CA ILE A 183 -4.48 3.39 24.85
C ILE A 183 -5.27 3.13 23.55
N SER A 184 -5.82 4.18 22.93
CA SER A 184 -6.55 4.02 21.66
C SER A 184 -5.62 3.61 20.53
N ALA A 185 -4.40 4.17 20.46
CA ALA A 185 -3.40 3.81 19.48
C ALA A 185 -2.95 2.34 19.62
N ALA A 186 -2.68 1.87 20.85
CA ALA A 186 -2.31 0.48 21.10
C ALA A 186 -3.42 -0.52 20.72
N ARG A 187 -4.69 -0.16 20.93
CA ARG A 187 -5.84 -0.96 20.49
C ARG A 187 -5.93 -1.00 18.96
N ALA A 188 -5.86 0.16 18.30
CA ALA A 188 -5.89 0.22 16.84
C ALA A 188 -4.75 -0.58 16.20
N ALA A 189 -3.53 -0.52 16.76
CA ALA A 189 -2.39 -1.31 16.29
C ALA A 189 -2.62 -2.83 16.47
N SER A 190 -3.26 -3.23 17.57
CA SER A 190 -3.61 -4.63 17.81
C SER A 190 -4.66 -5.11 16.80
N ASP A 191 -5.67 -4.29 16.51
CA ASP A 191 -6.68 -4.60 15.49
C ASP A 191 -6.05 -4.75 14.10
N VAL A 192 -5.14 -3.84 13.72
CA VAL A 192 -4.39 -3.93 12.45
C VAL A 192 -3.53 -5.18 12.37
N ALA A 193 -2.85 -5.59 13.44
CA ALA A 193 -2.07 -6.84 13.42
C ALA A 193 -2.95 -8.07 13.20
N THR A 194 -4.12 -8.14 13.84
CA THR A 194 -5.06 -9.25 13.58
C THR A 194 -5.53 -9.28 12.12
N LEU A 195 -5.75 -8.11 11.51
CA LEU A 195 -6.11 -7.99 10.11
C LEU A 195 -5.00 -8.51 9.19
N ILE A 196 -3.75 -8.12 9.44
CA ILE A 196 -2.58 -8.57 8.66
C ILE A 196 -2.39 -10.09 8.80
N GLU A 197 -2.54 -10.64 10.01
CA GLU A 197 -2.42 -12.07 10.28
C GLU A 197 -3.47 -12.89 9.50
N GLN A 198 -4.72 -12.43 9.47
CA GLN A 198 -5.80 -13.08 8.74
C GLN A 198 -5.57 -13.03 7.22
N ASN A 199 -5.12 -11.89 6.69
CA ASN A 199 -4.92 -11.70 5.25
C ASN A 199 -3.78 -12.56 4.68
N ASN A 200 -2.76 -12.87 5.49
CA ASN A 200 -1.57 -13.59 5.04
C ASN A 200 -1.58 -15.10 5.34
N HIS A 201 -2.65 -15.63 5.95
CA HIS A 201 -2.73 -17.03 6.38
C HIS A 201 -1.45 -17.48 7.12
N VAL A 202 -1.10 -16.78 8.20
CA VAL A 202 0.19 -16.91 8.89
C VAL A 202 0.48 -18.35 9.34
N GLU A 203 -0.55 -19.15 9.63
CA GLU A 203 -0.42 -20.58 9.93
C GLU A 203 0.33 -21.36 8.83
N HIS A 204 0.00 -21.12 7.56
CA HIS A 204 0.70 -21.75 6.44
C HIS A 204 2.13 -21.25 6.32
N LEU A 205 2.36 -19.95 6.56
CA LEU A 205 3.71 -19.36 6.53
C LEU A 205 4.60 -19.94 7.64
N LEU A 206 4.06 -20.27 8.81
CA LEU A 206 4.84 -20.89 9.90
C LEU A 206 5.43 -22.25 9.52
N THR A 207 4.73 -23.05 8.71
CA THR A 207 5.29 -24.33 8.23
C THR A 207 6.50 -24.10 7.33
N ALA A 208 6.44 -23.09 6.45
CA ALA A 208 7.56 -22.70 5.59
C ALA A 208 8.71 -22.12 6.41
N ILE A 209 8.41 -21.29 7.42
CA ILE A 209 9.39 -20.75 8.36
C ILE A 209 10.13 -21.90 9.08
N GLY A 210 9.40 -22.88 9.61
CA GLY A 210 10.00 -24.04 10.27
C GLY A 210 10.92 -24.83 9.35
N TYR A 211 10.52 -25.02 8.08
CA TYR A 211 11.35 -25.66 7.07
C TYR A 211 12.66 -24.88 6.80
N PHE A 212 12.58 -23.56 6.59
CA PHE A 212 13.77 -22.73 6.35
C PHE A 212 14.65 -22.63 7.59
N LEU A 213 14.09 -22.57 8.79
CA LEU A 213 14.87 -22.54 10.01
C LEU A 213 15.63 -23.86 10.23
N TRP A 214 15.04 -25.00 9.90
CA TRP A 214 15.68 -26.32 9.99
C TRP A 214 16.76 -26.55 8.92
N THR A 215 16.49 -26.15 7.67
CA THR A 215 17.39 -26.42 6.52
C THR A 215 18.42 -25.32 6.30
N ASP A 216 18.00 -24.06 6.35
CA ASP A 216 18.84 -22.91 6.02
C ASP A 216 19.44 -22.25 7.26
N GLY A 217 18.82 -22.42 8.44
CA GLY A 217 19.23 -21.80 9.70
C GLY A 217 18.95 -20.29 9.77
N LYS A 218 18.25 -19.73 8.78
CA LYS A 218 17.91 -18.32 8.69
C LYS A 218 16.58 -18.13 7.98
N LEU A 219 15.93 -17.02 8.31
CA LEU A 219 14.65 -16.59 7.77
C LEU A 219 14.74 -15.11 7.41
N GLY A 220 14.10 -14.71 6.32
CA GLY A 220 13.81 -13.32 6.01
C GLY A 220 12.39 -13.22 5.46
N GLY A 221 11.63 -12.26 5.97
CA GLY A 221 10.32 -11.88 5.43
C GLY A 221 10.38 -10.47 4.89
N TYR A 222 9.64 -10.20 3.81
CA TYR A 222 9.52 -8.87 3.24
C TYR A 222 8.05 -8.53 3.11
N VAL A 223 7.61 -7.49 3.82
CA VAL A 223 6.22 -7.04 3.80
C VAL A 223 6.10 -5.88 2.83
N ARG A 224 5.12 -5.96 1.92
CA ARG A 224 4.80 -4.86 0.99
C ARG A 224 3.30 -4.61 0.96
N TYR A 225 2.92 -3.35 0.76
CA TYR A 225 1.53 -2.99 0.49
C TYR A 225 1.20 -3.25 -0.98
N VAL A 226 0.09 -3.92 -1.25
CA VAL A 226 -0.38 -4.23 -2.60
C VAL A 226 -1.83 -3.80 -2.73
N ALA A 227 -2.10 -2.81 -3.60
CA ALA A 227 -3.46 -2.44 -3.98
C ALA A 227 -3.90 -3.28 -5.19
N ASP A 228 -4.79 -4.24 -4.96
CA ASP A 228 -5.31 -5.13 -6.01
C ASP A 228 -6.80 -5.38 -5.80
N GLY A 229 -7.62 -4.73 -6.62
CA GLY A 229 -9.07 -4.83 -6.53
C GLY A 229 -9.64 -6.19 -6.95
N GLN A 230 -8.92 -6.98 -7.76
CA GLN A 230 -9.38 -8.32 -8.14
C GLN A 230 -9.22 -9.29 -6.98
N ARG A 231 -8.12 -9.18 -6.24
CA ARG A 231 -7.81 -10.05 -5.10
C ARG A 231 -8.51 -9.62 -3.81
N PHE A 232 -8.61 -8.31 -3.56
CA PHE A 232 -9.06 -7.76 -2.28
C PHE A 232 -10.43 -7.06 -2.35
N GLY A 233 -11.04 -7.01 -3.53
CA GLY A 233 -12.30 -6.31 -3.77
C GLY A 233 -12.13 -4.80 -3.93
N PHE A 234 -13.26 -4.11 -4.05
CA PHE A 234 -13.31 -2.68 -4.29
C PHE A 234 -14.26 -2.00 -3.31
N HIS A 235 -13.96 -0.77 -2.94
CA HIS A 235 -14.86 0.10 -2.19
C HIS A 235 -15.11 1.40 -2.97
N ASP A 236 -16.25 2.03 -2.70
CA ASP A 236 -16.63 3.28 -3.34
C ASP A 236 -16.27 4.45 -2.42
N GLU A 237 -15.34 5.30 -2.87
CA GLU A 237 -14.97 6.54 -2.18
C GLU A 237 -15.79 7.71 -2.73
N ASN A 238 -16.36 8.51 -1.83
CA ASN A 238 -17.10 9.72 -2.20
C ASN A 238 -16.13 10.84 -2.57
N ILE A 239 -16.18 11.31 -3.82
CA ILE A 239 -15.49 12.53 -4.24
C ILE A 239 -16.31 13.73 -3.73
N LEU A 240 -15.72 14.45 -2.78
CA LEU A 240 -16.27 15.69 -2.23
C LEU A 240 -15.75 16.87 -3.06
N GLU A 241 -16.64 17.65 -3.65
CA GLU A 241 -16.28 18.93 -4.26
C GLU A 241 -16.94 20.08 -3.49
N ALA A 242 -16.24 21.21 -3.41
CA ALA A 242 -16.77 22.42 -2.79
C ALA A 242 -17.75 23.09 -3.76
N ILE A 243 -19.04 22.97 -3.49
CA ILE A 243 -20.08 23.64 -4.26
C ILE A 243 -20.52 24.88 -3.47
N GLU A 244 -20.58 26.02 -4.13
CA GLU A 244 -21.16 27.24 -3.57
C GLU A 244 -22.68 27.13 -3.54
N ILE A 245 -23.25 27.09 -2.34
CA ILE A 245 -24.69 27.10 -2.13
C ILE A 245 -25.07 28.48 -1.56
N PRO A 246 -26.08 29.16 -2.11
CA PRO A 246 -26.57 30.41 -1.53
C PRO A 246 -27.27 30.13 -0.18
N LEU A 247 -26.92 30.88 0.87
CA LEU A 247 -27.51 30.77 2.22
C LEU A 247 -28.90 31.42 2.34
N GLY A 248 -29.52 31.78 1.21
CA GLY A 248 -30.84 32.40 1.16
C GLY A 248 -31.32 32.57 -0.27
N GLU A 249 -32.53 33.10 -0.43
CA GLU A 249 -33.05 33.54 -1.72
C GLU A 249 -32.52 34.94 -2.03
N ASP A 250 -32.26 35.24 -3.30
CA ASP A 250 -31.97 36.61 -3.72
C ASP A 250 -33.20 37.48 -3.41
N ALA A 251 -32.99 38.64 -2.77
CA ALA A 251 -34.06 39.52 -2.35
C ALA A 251 -33.80 40.97 -2.78
N TYR A 252 -34.87 41.65 -3.21
CA TYR A 252 -34.86 43.08 -3.44
C TYR A 252 -35.09 43.82 -2.12
N VAL A 253 -34.22 44.79 -1.81
CA VAL A 253 -34.35 45.65 -0.62
C VAL A 253 -34.91 46.99 -1.07
N CYS A 254 -36.13 47.35 -0.66
CA CYS A 254 -36.73 48.61 -1.10
C CYS A 254 -36.01 49.84 -0.50
N PRO A 255 -35.57 50.82 -1.30
CA PRO A 255 -34.89 52.01 -0.78
C PRO A 255 -35.82 52.94 0.03
N SER A 256 -37.12 52.91 -0.24
CA SER A 256 -38.10 53.79 0.41
C SER A 256 -38.61 53.27 1.75
N CYS A 257 -38.63 51.95 1.97
CA CYS A 257 -39.21 51.35 3.18
C CYS A 257 -38.37 50.23 3.83
N GLY A 258 -37.21 49.87 3.25
CA GLY A 258 -36.26 48.91 3.80
C GLY A 258 -36.73 47.45 3.85
N LYS A 259 -37.86 47.11 3.22
CA LYS A 259 -38.41 45.75 3.27
C LYS A 259 -37.82 44.87 2.18
N GLU A 260 -37.51 43.63 2.55
CA GLU A 260 -36.97 42.61 1.66
C GLU A 260 -38.10 41.87 0.93
N THR A 261 -37.97 41.72 -0.38
CA THR A 261 -38.95 41.01 -1.23
C THR A 261 -38.21 39.93 -2.02
N PRO A 262 -38.55 38.63 -1.90
CA PRO A 262 -37.82 37.58 -2.59
C PRO A 262 -38.01 37.70 -4.10
N VAL A 263 -36.93 37.47 -4.86
CA VAL A 263 -36.97 37.46 -6.32
C VAL A 263 -37.72 36.20 -6.76
N ARG A 264 -38.87 36.37 -7.41
CA ARG A 264 -39.57 35.25 -8.07
C ARG A 264 -38.81 34.83 -9.32
N ASN A 265 -37.79 33.99 -9.15
CA ASN A 265 -37.17 33.31 -10.27
C ASN A 265 -38.18 32.31 -10.84
N SER A 266 -38.62 32.55 -12.08
CA SER A 266 -39.50 31.67 -12.86
C SER A 266 -38.87 30.31 -13.21
N GLU A 267 -37.60 30.10 -12.86
CA GLU A 267 -36.86 28.85 -13.07
C GLU A 267 -37.20 27.76 -12.05
N SER A 268 -37.71 28.11 -10.86
CA SER A 268 -38.07 27.14 -9.82
C SER A 268 -39.34 26.32 -10.14
N ALA A 269 -40.10 26.71 -11.16
CA ALA A 269 -41.30 25.97 -11.61
C ALA A 269 -40.98 24.83 -12.58
N ALA A 270 -39.78 24.78 -13.19
CA ALA A 270 -39.44 23.75 -14.17
C ALA A 270 -38.99 22.42 -13.54
N ASN A 271 -38.49 22.43 -12.30
CA ASN A 271 -37.99 21.21 -11.63
C ASN A 271 -39.03 20.51 -10.73
N ALA A 272 -40.23 21.08 -10.57
CA ALA A 272 -41.33 20.46 -9.83
C ALA A 272 -42.35 19.74 -10.74
N ALA A 273 -42.23 19.86 -12.07
CA ALA A 273 -43.22 19.36 -13.05
C ALA A 273 -42.78 18.07 -13.78
N ASN A 274 -41.70 17.42 -13.37
CA ASN A 274 -41.27 16.11 -13.91
C ASN A 274 -41.60 14.94 -12.97
N ALA A 275 -42.74 15.01 -12.29
CA ALA A 275 -43.41 13.89 -11.67
C ALA A 275 -44.90 14.04 -11.99
N ASP A 276 -45.28 13.56 -13.18
CA ASP A 276 -46.62 13.13 -13.61
C ASP A 276 -46.88 13.52 -15.07
N GLY A 277 -46.57 12.59 -15.97
CA GLY A 277 -46.83 12.72 -17.41
C GLY A 277 -48.31 12.50 -17.74
N ALA A 278 -49.07 13.59 -17.88
CA ALA A 278 -50.29 13.62 -18.69
C ALA A 278 -50.42 14.97 -19.42
N ALA A 279 -50.23 14.90 -20.74
CA ALA A 279 -50.65 15.80 -21.82
C ALA A 279 -51.07 17.25 -21.48
N SER A 280 -50.35 18.23 -22.01
CA SER A 280 -50.97 19.24 -22.89
C SER A 280 -49.93 20.03 -23.69
N VAL A 281 -50.30 20.29 -24.93
CA VAL A 281 -49.54 20.96 -25.97
C VAL A 281 -49.64 22.48 -25.77
N GLY A 282 -48.48 23.13 -25.71
CA GLY A 282 -48.21 24.42 -26.35
C GLY A 282 -49.05 25.63 -25.96
N ALA A 283 -48.56 26.41 -24.98
CA ALA A 283 -48.73 27.86 -24.96
C ALA A 283 -47.53 28.53 -24.29
N ARG A 284 -46.56 28.98 -25.11
CA ARG A 284 -45.52 29.91 -24.65
C ARG A 284 -46.16 31.30 -24.53
N TYR A 285 -46.67 31.63 -23.35
CA TYR A 285 -46.92 33.04 -23.02
C TYR A 285 -45.59 33.68 -22.62
N ILE A 286 -45.08 34.54 -23.49
CA ILE A 286 -44.06 35.53 -23.13
C ILE A 286 -44.76 36.51 -22.20
N VAL A 287 -44.57 36.35 -20.90
CA VAL A 287 -44.97 37.37 -19.91
C VAL A 287 -43.99 38.54 -20.07
N PRO A 288 -44.47 39.78 -20.34
CA PRO A 288 -43.59 40.94 -20.35
C PRO A 288 -42.93 41.08 -18.97
N LEU A 289 -41.63 41.37 -18.93
CA LEU A 289 -40.91 41.71 -17.70
C LEU A 289 -41.63 42.89 -17.04
N GLN A 290 -42.52 42.61 -16.09
CA GLN A 290 -42.98 43.62 -15.14
C GLN A 290 -41.85 43.82 -14.15
N GLU A 291 -41.34 45.05 -14.10
CA GLU A 291 -40.38 45.45 -13.09
C GLU A 291 -41.00 45.22 -11.70
N PRO A 292 -40.30 44.55 -10.78
CA PRO A 292 -40.87 44.18 -9.50
C PRO A 292 -41.19 45.45 -8.69
N THR A 293 -42.45 45.70 -8.37
CA THR A 293 -42.85 46.81 -7.49
C THR A 293 -42.89 46.34 -6.03
N CYS A 294 -42.44 47.18 -5.10
CA CYS A 294 -42.51 46.85 -3.68
C CYS A 294 -43.97 46.69 -3.21
N PRO A 295 -44.36 45.57 -2.58
CA PRO A 295 -45.75 45.29 -2.20
C PRO A 295 -46.29 46.20 -1.09
N GLN A 296 -45.43 46.99 -0.44
CA GLN A 296 -45.83 47.85 0.69
C GLN A 296 -45.91 49.34 0.33
N CYS A 297 -45.05 49.83 -0.56
CA CYS A 297 -44.99 51.26 -0.90
C CYS A 297 -45.13 51.55 -2.41
N GLY A 298 -45.22 50.52 -3.25
CA GLY A 298 -45.38 50.66 -4.70
C GLY A 298 -44.17 51.18 -5.44
N ALA A 299 -43.03 51.41 -4.76
CA ALA A 299 -41.79 51.85 -5.40
C ALA A 299 -41.27 50.79 -6.40
N GLU A 300 -40.78 51.25 -7.54
CA GLU A 300 -40.13 50.42 -8.57
C GLU A 300 -38.81 49.89 -8.02
N LEU A 301 -38.64 48.56 -7.96
CA LEU A 301 -37.39 47.93 -7.55
C LEU A 301 -36.53 47.72 -8.79
N SER A 302 -35.37 48.35 -8.79
CA SER A 302 -34.43 48.25 -9.90
C SER A 302 -33.43 47.12 -9.67
N SER A 303 -32.67 46.76 -10.70
CA SER A 303 -31.55 45.80 -10.57
C SER A 303 -30.46 46.26 -9.60
N ALA A 304 -30.42 47.55 -9.24
CA ALA A 304 -29.49 48.10 -8.25
C ALA A 304 -29.89 47.77 -6.80
N ASP A 305 -31.16 47.44 -6.56
CA ASP A 305 -31.72 47.14 -5.24
C ASP A 305 -31.69 45.63 -4.91
N LEU A 306 -31.06 44.84 -5.79
CA LEU A 306 -30.93 43.39 -5.64
C LEU A 306 -29.78 43.05 -4.69
N ARG A 307 -30.14 42.53 -3.50
CA ARG A 307 -29.17 41.90 -2.60
C ARG A 307 -29.07 40.42 -2.95
N ARG A 308 -27.93 40.04 -3.55
CA ARG A 308 -27.61 38.64 -3.81
C ARG A 308 -27.35 37.90 -2.50
N ALA A 309 -27.85 36.68 -2.40
CA ALA A 309 -27.60 35.83 -1.26
C ALA A 309 -26.10 35.59 -1.08
N GLU A 310 -25.64 35.60 0.17
CA GLU A 310 -24.28 35.23 0.53
C GLU A 310 -24.07 33.75 0.17
N ARG A 311 -23.02 33.46 -0.60
CA ARG A 311 -22.70 32.09 -1.02
C ARG A 311 -21.67 31.52 -0.05
N VAL A 312 -21.95 30.32 0.46
CA VAL A 312 -20.99 29.59 1.29
C VAL A 312 -20.62 28.29 0.58
N THR A 313 -19.33 27.99 0.61
CA THR A 313 -18.75 26.77 0.07
C THR A 313 -19.04 25.63 1.04
N VAL A 314 -19.86 24.68 0.62
CA VAL A 314 -20.15 23.47 1.39
C VAL A 314 -19.61 22.26 0.61
N PRO A 315 -18.85 21.35 1.26
CA PRO A 315 -18.44 20.11 0.61
C PRO A 315 -19.67 19.25 0.35
N ARG A 316 -19.93 18.92 -0.92
CA ARG A 316 -21.01 18.01 -1.32
C ARG A 316 -20.42 16.82 -2.06
N VAL A 317 -20.99 15.63 -1.84
CA VAL A 317 -20.65 14.43 -2.61
C VAL A 317 -21.15 14.64 -4.05
N VAL A 318 -20.23 14.70 -5.00
CA VAL A 318 -20.54 14.92 -6.43
C VAL A 318 -20.52 13.61 -7.20
N ALA A 319 -19.62 12.70 -6.86
CA ALA A 319 -19.49 11.40 -7.50
C ALA A 319 -18.93 10.36 -6.53
N THR A 320 -19.13 9.09 -6.86
CA THR A 320 -18.44 7.98 -6.21
C THR A 320 -17.36 7.44 -7.15
N ARG A 321 -16.14 7.26 -6.63
CA ARG A 321 -15.04 6.61 -7.33
C ARG A 321 -14.82 5.24 -6.74
N ARG A 322 -14.87 4.21 -7.59
CA ARG A 322 -14.49 2.86 -7.18
C ARG A 322 -12.97 2.77 -7.06
N VAL A 323 -12.48 2.47 -5.87
CA VAL A 323 -11.05 2.36 -5.54
C VAL A 323 -10.74 0.91 -5.17
N PRO A 324 -9.63 0.34 -5.67
CA PRO A 324 -9.21 -1.00 -5.29
C PRO A 324 -8.81 -1.02 -3.81
N ASN A 325 -9.20 -2.08 -3.09
CA ASN A 325 -8.67 -2.33 -1.77
C ASN A 325 -7.19 -2.72 -1.86
N GLY A 326 -6.41 -2.33 -0.86
CA GLY A 326 -5.04 -2.79 -0.72
C GLY A 326 -4.76 -3.34 0.67
N GLN A 327 -3.83 -4.28 0.73
CA GLN A 327 -3.46 -5.02 1.93
C GLN A 327 -1.95 -5.23 1.98
N GLU A 328 -1.39 -5.38 3.18
CA GLU A 328 -0.03 -5.84 3.39
C GLU A 328 0.09 -7.33 3.07
N VAL A 329 1.00 -7.67 2.15
CA VAL A 329 1.31 -9.04 1.75
C VAL A 329 2.74 -9.38 2.15
N ILE A 330 2.92 -10.55 2.78
CA ILE A 330 4.20 -11.12 3.24
C ILE A 330 4.78 -12.09 2.20
#